data_AF-A0A9E3UTC2-F1
#
_entry.id   AF-A0A9E3UTC2-F1
#
_cell.length_a   1.000
_cell.length_b   1.000
_cell.length_c   1.000
_cell.angle_alpha   90.00
_cell.angle_beta   90.00
_cell.angle_gamma   90.00
#
_symmetry.space_group_name_H-M   'P 1'
#
loop_
_entity.id
_entity.type
_entity.pdbx_description
1 polymer ?
#
loop_
_entity_poly.entity_id
_entity_poly.type
_entity_poly.pdbx_seq_one_letter_code
_entity_poly.pdbx_strand_id
1 'polypeptide(L)'
;GEVSVFSGETKSCKSWFALDLGLSVACGSPWMERQCHRGRVILVNLELPEWAIKKRLLEIAAKRGLNPTPDSILVWNLKGRTVYAHRIREHIQNANLSDVALVIVDPVYRLLGDADENSARDINALLGQIAGVAVDTGAHVILPAHFAKGSPAAKDPQDRASGSGVFARFPDSLLVMTKHENHEEGNGVYTVQSVLRTFPPAPSFVVRWRHPVFEVDSALDPSRLKQRKPGMQEQYSRELLLALLDGGPLTNKEWGMAADEAMRMPRKTFFDYVRRLEQSGAVGRTGDGKYCLPTR
;
A
#
# COMPACT_ATOMS: atom_id res chain seq x y z
N GLY A 1 -7.97 -1.21 -20.76
CA GLY A 1 -8.29 0.17 -20.37
C GLY A 1 -9.14 0.22 -19.12
N GLU A 2 -8.77 -0.55 -18.09
CA GLU A 2 -9.43 -0.53 -16.78
C GLU A 2 -8.38 -0.19 -15.72
N VAL A 3 -8.83 0.30 -14.56
CA VAL A 3 -7.97 0.63 -13.42
C VAL A 3 -8.25 -0.31 -12.26
N SER A 4 -7.20 -0.93 -11.74
CA SER A 4 -7.23 -1.69 -10.49
C SER A 4 -6.50 -0.99 -9.36
N VAL A 5 -6.98 -1.23 -8.15
CA VAL A 5 -6.23 -0.92 -6.92
C VAL A 5 -5.85 -2.21 -6.21
N PHE A 6 -4.58 -2.33 -5.85
CA PHE A 6 -4.10 -3.34 -4.92
C PHE A 6 -4.04 -2.71 -3.53
N SER A 7 -4.95 -3.11 -2.66
CA SER A 7 -5.12 -2.54 -1.33
C SER A 7 -4.65 -3.49 -0.25
N GLY A 8 -4.05 -2.94 0.81
CA GLY A 8 -3.45 -3.73 1.89
C GLY A 8 -2.77 -2.85 2.93
N GLU A 9 -2.54 -3.41 4.12
CA GLU A 9 -1.83 -2.72 5.21
C GLU A 9 -0.40 -2.32 4.81
N THR A 10 0.19 -1.37 5.54
CA THR A 10 1.60 -1.05 5.41
C THR A 10 2.45 -2.30 5.67
N LYS A 11 3.52 -2.48 4.88
CA LYS A 11 4.39 -3.68 4.88
C LYS A 11 3.69 -5.00 4.49
N SER A 12 2.57 -4.95 3.76
CA SER A 12 1.93 -6.15 3.20
C SER A 12 2.54 -6.66 1.88
N CYS A 13 3.70 -6.15 1.46
CA CYS A 13 4.40 -6.52 0.23
C CYS A 13 3.62 -6.31 -1.08
N LYS A 14 2.65 -5.38 -1.14
CA LYS A 14 1.87 -5.08 -2.37
C LYS A 14 2.73 -4.79 -3.60
N SER A 15 3.80 -4.02 -3.43
CA SER A 15 4.73 -3.73 -4.51
C SER A 15 5.32 -5.01 -5.12
N TRP A 16 5.69 -5.99 -4.28
CA TRP A 16 6.17 -7.29 -4.77
C TRP A 16 5.08 -8.07 -5.50
N PHE A 17 3.86 -8.04 -4.99
CA PHE A 17 2.69 -8.66 -5.62
C PHE A 17 2.40 -8.05 -7.01
N ALA A 18 2.51 -6.71 -7.14
CA ALA A 18 2.37 -6.01 -8.41
C ALA A 18 3.53 -6.28 -9.38
N LEU A 19 4.77 -6.32 -8.89
CA LEU A 19 5.94 -6.64 -9.72
C LEU A 19 5.89 -8.07 -10.27
N ASP A 20 5.44 -9.03 -9.47
CA ASP A 20 5.25 -10.43 -9.91
C ASP A 20 4.17 -10.54 -11.00
N LEU A 21 3.06 -9.80 -10.88
CA LEU A 21 2.07 -9.68 -11.96
C LEU A 21 2.68 -9.02 -13.20
N GLY A 22 3.47 -7.96 -13.04
CA GLY A 22 4.19 -7.31 -14.14
C GLY A 22 5.08 -8.29 -14.91
N LEU A 23 5.87 -9.09 -14.21
CA LEU A 23 6.68 -10.15 -14.84
C LEU A 23 5.82 -11.21 -15.51
N SER A 24 4.70 -11.59 -14.89
CA SER A 24 3.79 -12.58 -15.46
C SER A 24 3.14 -12.08 -16.76
N VAL A 25 2.75 -10.81 -16.84
CA VAL A 25 2.27 -10.17 -18.07
C VAL A 25 3.39 -10.03 -19.12
N ALA A 26 4.60 -9.62 -18.72
CA ALA A 26 5.73 -9.51 -19.64
C ALA A 26 6.11 -10.84 -20.31
N CYS A 27 5.99 -11.94 -19.56
CA CYS A 27 6.29 -13.28 -20.04
C CYS A 27 5.07 -14.05 -20.59
N GLY A 28 3.84 -13.58 -20.35
CA GLY A 28 2.62 -14.35 -20.63
C GLY A 28 2.52 -15.63 -19.78
N SER A 29 2.99 -15.59 -18.53
CA SER A 29 2.95 -16.73 -17.60
C SER A 29 1.79 -16.60 -16.60
N PRO A 30 1.35 -17.71 -15.96
CA PRO A 30 0.26 -17.64 -14.98
C PRO A 30 0.64 -16.86 -13.72
N TRP A 31 -0.21 -15.94 -13.27
CA TRP A 31 -0.08 -15.25 -11.99
C TRP A 31 -1.20 -15.67 -11.03
N MET A 32 -0.85 -16.11 -9.82
CA MET A 32 -1.82 -16.65 -8.84
C MET A 32 -2.81 -17.63 -9.49
N GLU A 33 -2.27 -18.62 -10.23
CA GLU A 33 -3.05 -19.66 -10.94
C GLU A 33 -3.96 -19.13 -12.07
N ARG A 34 -3.79 -17.88 -12.51
CA ARG A 34 -4.57 -17.26 -13.59
C ARG A 34 -3.65 -16.91 -14.76
N GLN A 35 -4.00 -17.35 -15.96
CA GLN A 35 -3.21 -17.09 -17.16
C GLN A 35 -3.15 -15.59 -17.49
N CYS A 36 -1.95 -15.05 -17.72
CA CYS A 36 -1.79 -13.68 -18.20
C CYS A 36 -1.61 -13.64 -19.72
N HIS A 37 -2.19 -12.62 -20.36
CA HIS A 37 -1.87 -12.28 -21.74
C HIS A 37 -0.51 -11.59 -21.79
N ARG A 38 0.31 -11.98 -22.78
CA ARG A 38 1.64 -11.40 -22.94
C ARG A 38 1.54 -9.97 -23.47
N GLY A 39 2.28 -9.04 -22.88
CA GLY A 39 2.42 -7.68 -23.39
C GLY A 39 3.47 -6.86 -22.66
N ARG A 40 3.74 -5.65 -23.16
CA ARG A 40 4.70 -4.73 -22.57
C ARG A 40 4.15 -4.15 -21.27
N VAL A 41 5.03 -4.04 -20.28
CA VAL A 41 4.71 -3.48 -18.96
C VAL A 41 5.50 -2.20 -18.74
N ILE A 42 4.82 -1.15 -18.26
CA ILE A 42 5.47 0.08 -17.80
C ILE A 42 5.39 0.12 -16.28
N LEU A 43 6.54 0.21 -15.61
CA LEU A 43 6.63 0.39 -14.17
C LEU A 43 7.04 1.83 -13.86
N VAL A 44 6.08 2.63 -13.39
CA VAL A 44 6.30 3.98 -12.88
C VAL A 44 6.65 3.88 -11.40
N ASN A 45 7.95 3.82 -11.12
CA ASN A 45 8.47 3.68 -9.76
C ASN A 45 8.81 5.05 -9.16
N LEU A 46 8.15 5.41 -8.07
CA LEU A 46 8.26 6.72 -7.41
C LEU A 46 8.91 6.64 -6.01
N GLU A 47 9.08 5.44 -5.46
CA GLU A 47 9.51 5.25 -4.06
C GLU A 47 10.92 4.68 -3.93
N LEU A 48 11.31 3.71 -4.77
CA LEU A 48 12.54 2.95 -4.57
C LEU A 48 13.67 3.41 -5.49
N PRO A 49 14.94 3.30 -5.07
CA PRO A 49 16.05 3.58 -5.99
C PRO A 49 16.07 2.52 -7.10
N GLU A 50 16.63 2.88 -8.26
CA GLU A 50 16.60 2.02 -9.46
C GLU A 50 17.17 0.63 -9.21
N TRP A 51 18.31 0.56 -8.51
CA TRP A 51 18.97 -0.69 -8.17
C TRP A 51 18.06 -1.61 -7.36
N ALA A 52 17.21 -1.06 -6.50
CA ALA A 52 16.32 -1.85 -5.66
C ALA A 52 15.21 -2.47 -6.51
N ILE A 53 14.57 -1.70 -7.39
CA ILE A 53 13.56 -2.24 -8.32
C ILE A 53 14.16 -3.31 -9.23
N LYS A 54 15.32 -3.05 -9.84
CA LYS A 54 16.02 -4.03 -10.68
C LYS A 54 16.31 -5.30 -9.91
N LYS A 55 16.83 -5.19 -8.68
CA LYS A 55 17.08 -6.33 -7.81
C LYS A 55 15.81 -7.14 -7.53
N ARG A 56 14.69 -6.49 -7.20
CA ARG A 56 13.41 -7.17 -6.96
C ARG A 56 12.92 -7.93 -8.19
N LEU A 57 12.95 -7.29 -9.35
CA LEU A 57 12.55 -7.93 -10.62
C LEU A 57 13.40 -9.16 -10.91
N LEU A 58 14.72 -9.08 -10.73
CA LEU A 58 15.64 -10.21 -10.92
C LEU A 58 15.38 -11.35 -9.92
N GLU A 59 15.16 -11.03 -8.65
CA GLU A 59 14.87 -12.02 -7.62
C GLU A 59 13.56 -12.76 -7.90
N ILE A 60 12.48 -12.04 -8.25
CA ILE A 60 11.21 -12.64 -8.63
C ILE A 60 11.38 -13.51 -9.88
N ALA A 61 12.00 -12.98 -10.93
CA ALA A 61 12.21 -13.69 -12.18
C ALA A 61 12.99 -15.00 -11.96
N ALA A 62 14.07 -14.97 -11.18
CA ALA A 62 14.85 -16.15 -10.81
C ALA A 62 14.02 -17.18 -10.02
N LYS A 63 13.27 -16.73 -8.99
CA LYS A 63 12.42 -17.62 -8.19
C LYS A 63 11.32 -18.30 -9.01
N ARG A 64 10.79 -17.59 -10.01
CA ARG A 64 9.67 -18.02 -10.85
C ARG A 64 10.11 -18.70 -12.15
N GLY A 65 11.41 -18.76 -12.44
CA GLY A 65 11.92 -19.27 -13.72
C GLY A 65 11.48 -18.44 -14.93
N LEU A 66 11.27 -17.14 -14.75
CA LEU A 66 10.82 -16.23 -15.81
C LEU A 66 12.01 -15.53 -16.46
N ASN A 67 11.95 -15.40 -17.78
CA ASN A 67 12.98 -14.74 -18.59
C ASN A 67 12.33 -13.63 -19.44
N PRO A 68 12.02 -12.45 -18.86
CA PRO A 68 11.48 -11.32 -19.62
C PRO A 68 12.50 -10.84 -20.65
N THR A 69 12.04 -10.38 -21.82
CA THR A 69 12.93 -9.71 -22.78
C THR A 69 13.29 -8.31 -22.29
N PRO A 70 14.44 -7.74 -22.68
CA PRO A 70 14.87 -6.41 -22.21
C PRO A 70 13.81 -5.31 -22.36
N ASP A 71 13.01 -5.36 -23.42
CA ASP A 71 11.99 -4.33 -23.73
C ASP A 71 10.57 -4.69 -23.26
N SER A 72 10.41 -5.81 -22.55
CA SER A 72 9.11 -6.25 -22.04
C SER A 72 8.68 -5.53 -20.76
N ILE A 73 9.64 -5.01 -19.98
CA ILE A 73 9.38 -4.21 -18.78
C ILE A 73 10.19 -2.92 -18.85
N LEU A 74 9.49 -1.80 -19.04
CA LEU A 74 10.09 -0.46 -19.03
C LEU A 74 9.99 0.12 -17.62
N VAL A 75 11.13 0.28 -16.96
CA VAL A 75 11.19 0.87 -15.61
C VAL A 75 11.43 2.36 -15.71
N TRP A 76 10.42 3.16 -15.40
CA TRP A 76 10.53 4.60 -15.25
C TRP A 76 10.79 4.94 -13.79
N ASN A 77 12.07 5.05 -13.44
CA ASN A 77 12.47 5.39 -12.09
C ASN A 77 12.43 6.91 -11.87
N LEU A 78 11.41 7.36 -11.15
CA LEU A 78 11.12 8.75 -10.85
C LEU A 78 11.31 9.08 -9.36
N LYS A 79 11.95 8.19 -8.59
CA LYS A 79 12.26 8.47 -7.18
C LYS A 79 13.00 9.79 -7.03
N GLY A 80 12.50 10.64 -6.12
CA GLY A 80 13.10 11.93 -5.80
C GLY A 80 12.80 13.04 -6.80
N ARG A 81 12.00 12.76 -7.84
CA ARG A 81 11.50 13.77 -8.78
C ARG A 81 10.09 14.20 -8.38
N THR A 82 9.78 15.47 -8.57
CA THR A 82 8.40 15.97 -8.52
C THR A 82 7.75 15.73 -9.87
N VAL A 83 6.76 14.85 -9.91
CA VAL A 83 6.06 14.46 -11.14
C VAL A 83 4.56 14.46 -10.87
N TYR A 84 3.80 15.01 -11.81
CA TYR A 84 2.35 15.08 -11.75
C TYR A 84 1.73 14.04 -12.69
N ALA A 85 0.54 13.54 -12.37
CA ALA A 85 -0.10 12.49 -13.17
C ALA A 85 -0.33 12.85 -14.65
N HIS A 86 -0.63 14.11 -14.97
CA HIS A 86 -0.78 14.55 -16.37
C HIS A 86 0.52 14.34 -17.18
N ARG A 87 1.70 14.51 -16.56
CA ARG A 87 3.00 14.28 -17.21
C ARG A 87 3.25 12.81 -17.51
N ILE A 88 2.76 11.91 -16.66
CA ILE A 88 2.84 10.46 -16.93
C ILE A 88 2.02 10.11 -18.17
N ARG A 89 0.78 10.63 -18.25
CA ARG A 89 -0.10 10.44 -19.41
C ARG A 89 0.53 10.97 -20.71
N GLU A 90 0.99 12.23 -20.69
CA GLU A 90 1.70 12.84 -21.83
C GLU A 90 2.93 12.03 -22.24
N HIS A 91 3.72 11.54 -21.28
CA HIS A 91 4.94 10.79 -21.58
C HIS A 91 4.63 9.44 -22.24
N ILE A 92 3.59 8.73 -21.77
CA ILE A 92 3.17 7.46 -22.39
C ILE A 92 2.69 7.70 -23.82
N GLN A 93 1.88 8.74 -24.05
CA GLN A 93 1.40 9.12 -25.39
C GLN A 93 2.58 9.45 -26.33
N ASN A 94 3.53 10.27 -25.86
CA ASN A 94 4.67 10.70 -26.65
C ASN A 94 5.69 9.58 -26.93
N ALA A 95 5.78 8.58 -26.03
CA ALA A 95 6.68 7.46 -26.22
C ALA A 95 6.23 6.53 -27.37
N ASN A 96 4.97 6.65 -27.84
CA ASN A 96 4.40 5.88 -28.96
C ASN A 96 4.69 4.37 -28.85
N LEU A 97 4.53 3.83 -27.63
CA LEU A 97 4.84 2.45 -27.33
C LEU A 97 3.71 1.54 -27.84
N SER A 98 4.06 0.54 -28.63
CA SER A 98 3.12 -0.54 -29.01
C SER A 98 2.86 -1.50 -27.84
N ASP A 99 1.78 -2.26 -27.91
CA ASP A 99 1.55 -3.46 -27.08
C ASP A 99 1.67 -3.27 -25.55
N VAL A 100 1.43 -2.05 -25.05
CA VAL A 100 1.41 -1.79 -23.61
C VAL A 100 0.17 -2.44 -23.02
N ALA A 101 0.36 -3.55 -22.33
CA ALA A 101 -0.73 -4.30 -21.70
C ALA A 101 -0.98 -3.87 -20.26
N LEU A 102 0.06 -3.41 -19.56
CA LEU A 102 -0.01 -3.08 -18.14
C LEU A 102 0.85 -1.87 -17.78
N VAL A 103 0.30 -0.95 -16.99
CA VAL A 103 1.02 0.13 -16.33
C VAL A 103 0.88 -0.02 -14.82
N ILE A 104 2.00 -0.06 -14.10
CA ILE A 104 2.04 -0.13 -12.63
C ILE A 104 2.54 1.22 -12.12
N VAL A 105 1.78 1.90 -11.27
CA VAL A 105 2.16 3.18 -10.67
C VAL A 105 2.33 3.02 -9.17
N ASP A 106 3.59 3.00 -8.70
CA ASP A 106 3.92 2.66 -7.32
C ASP A 106 4.85 3.68 -6.65
N PRO A 107 4.40 4.41 -5.61
CA PRO A 107 3.02 4.58 -5.15
C PRO A 107 2.35 5.81 -5.80
N VAL A 108 1.04 5.71 -6.06
CA VAL A 108 0.27 6.75 -6.78
C VAL A 108 0.18 8.08 -6.04
N TYR A 109 0.21 8.10 -4.71
CA TYR A 109 0.13 9.35 -3.91
C TYR A 109 1.29 10.31 -4.21
N ARG A 110 2.44 9.81 -4.70
CA ARG A 110 3.58 10.65 -5.09
C ARG A 110 3.30 11.51 -6.32
N LEU A 111 2.20 11.26 -7.04
CA LEU A 111 1.75 12.05 -8.18
C LEU A 111 0.75 13.15 -7.81
N LEU A 112 0.39 13.29 -6.52
CA LEU A 112 -0.48 14.37 -6.03
C LEU A 112 0.16 15.75 -6.16
N GLY A 113 1.49 15.84 -6.05
CA GLY A 113 2.19 17.13 -6.00
C GLY A 113 1.75 17.96 -4.80
N ASP A 114 1.30 19.19 -5.05
CA ASP A 114 0.85 20.13 -4.01
C ASP A 114 -0.64 19.93 -3.60
N ALA A 115 -1.30 18.92 -4.14
CA ALA A 115 -2.70 18.63 -3.87
C ALA A 115 -2.93 17.92 -2.52
N ASP A 116 -4.11 18.08 -1.93
CA ASP A 116 -4.42 17.51 -0.61
C ASP A 116 -4.91 16.05 -0.72
N GLU A 117 -4.18 15.11 -0.13
CA GLU A 117 -4.54 13.68 -0.10
C GLU A 117 -5.89 13.40 0.59
N ASN A 118 -6.33 14.31 1.47
CA ASN A 118 -7.62 14.22 2.15
C ASN A 118 -8.77 14.87 1.36
N SER A 119 -8.45 15.67 0.35
CA SER A 119 -9.43 16.31 -0.51
C SER A 119 -9.95 15.29 -1.53
N ALA A 120 -11.22 14.88 -1.37
CA ALA A 120 -11.87 13.99 -2.32
C ALA A 120 -11.84 14.54 -3.76
N ARG A 121 -11.90 15.87 -3.92
CA ARG A 121 -11.77 16.56 -5.21
C ARG A 121 -10.40 16.31 -5.84
N ASP A 122 -9.33 16.45 -5.06
CA ASP A 122 -7.97 16.35 -5.56
C ASP A 122 -7.59 14.90 -5.86
N ILE A 123 -8.01 13.96 -5.01
CA ILE A 123 -7.89 12.52 -5.30
C ILE A 123 -8.66 12.14 -6.57
N ASN A 124 -9.89 12.66 -6.76
CA ASN A 124 -10.64 12.40 -8.00
C ASN A 124 -9.93 12.97 -9.23
N ALA A 125 -9.36 14.17 -9.15
CA ALA A 125 -8.60 14.76 -10.24
C ALA A 125 -7.36 13.92 -10.60
N LEU A 126 -6.61 13.46 -9.59
CA LEU A 126 -5.49 12.53 -9.77
C LEU A 126 -5.92 11.25 -10.47
N LEU A 127 -6.94 10.57 -9.91
CA LEU A 127 -7.41 9.29 -10.43
C LEU A 127 -8.02 9.44 -11.83
N GLY A 128 -8.65 10.57 -12.14
CA GLY A 128 -9.11 10.90 -13.50
C GLY A 128 -7.97 10.95 -14.52
N GLN A 129 -6.80 11.50 -14.16
CA GLN A 129 -5.62 11.45 -15.03
C GLN A 129 -5.11 10.02 -15.25
N ILE A 130 -5.16 9.19 -14.20
CA ILE A 130 -4.78 7.77 -14.26
C ILE A 130 -5.76 6.97 -15.15
N ALA A 131 -7.07 7.19 -15.02
CA ALA A 131 -8.04 6.57 -15.92
C ALA A 131 -7.83 7.02 -17.37
N GLY A 132 -7.44 8.29 -17.59
CA GLY A 132 -7.02 8.78 -18.90
C GLY A 132 -5.87 7.96 -19.51
N VAL A 133 -4.88 7.55 -18.70
CA VAL A 133 -3.82 6.62 -19.16
C VAL A 133 -4.41 5.29 -19.62
N ALA A 134 -5.31 4.69 -18.84
CA ALA A 134 -5.93 3.41 -19.18
C ALA A 134 -6.74 3.47 -20.48
N VAL A 135 -7.47 4.57 -20.68
CA VAL A 135 -8.28 4.81 -21.89
C VAL A 135 -7.40 5.02 -23.11
N ASP A 136 -6.41 5.92 -23.03
CA ASP A 136 -5.60 6.29 -24.19
C ASP A 136 -4.68 5.18 -24.68
N THR A 137 -4.19 4.36 -23.76
CA THR A 137 -3.24 3.28 -24.08
C THR A 137 -3.92 1.96 -24.39
N GLY A 138 -5.18 1.80 -23.98
CA GLY A 138 -5.84 0.49 -23.91
C GLY A 138 -5.28 -0.44 -22.83
N ALA A 139 -4.19 -0.07 -22.15
CA ALA A 139 -3.56 -0.87 -21.10
C ALA A 139 -4.45 -1.00 -19.86
N HIS A 140 -4.17 -2.00 -19.04
CA HIS A 140 -4.64 -2.04 -17.68
C HIS A 140 -3.72 -1.20 -16.78
N VAL A 141 -4.26 -0.48 -15.79
CA VAL A 141 -3.44 0.31 -14.85
C VAL A 141 -3.62 -0.20 -13.42
N ILE A 142 -2.54 -0.48 -12.71
CA ILE A 142 -2.55 -0.99 -11.33
C ILE A 142 -1.93 0.02 -10.38
N LEU A 143 -2.65 0.28 -9.29
CA LEU A 143 -2.25 1.20 -8.24
C LEU A 143 -2.11 0.45 -6.91
N PRO A 144 -0.89 0.08 -6.49
CA PRO A 144 -0.64 -0.32 -5.10
C PRO A 144 -0.92 0.86 -4.16
N ALA A 145 -1.85 0.68 -3.22
CA ALA A 145 -2.28 1.74 -2.30
C ALA A 145 -2.42 1.23 -0.86
N HIS A 146 -2.24 2.11 0.11
CA HIS A 146 -2.40 1.82 1.53
C HIS A 146 -3.87 1.97 1.97
N PHE A 147 -4.26 1.24 3.02
CA PHE A 147 -5.51 1.45 3.74
C PHE A 147 -5.53 2.78 4.52
N ALA A 148 -6.73 3.25 4.88
CA ALA A 148 -6.86 4.14 6.04
C ALA A 148 -6.28 3.50 7.30
N LYS A 149 -5.85 4.35 8.23
CA LYS A 149 -5.65 3.91 9.61
C LYS A 149 -6.98 3.38 10.16
N GLY A 150 -6.97 2.15 10.66
CA GLY A 150 -8.14 1.49 11.24
C GLY A 150 -8.84 0.54 10.28
N SER A 151 -8.32 -0.68 10.13
CA SER A 151 -8.95 -1.75 9.35
C SER A 151 -9.51 -2.81 10.32
N PRO A 152 -10.82 -2.82 10.62
CA PRO A 152 -11.45 -3.95 11.25
C PRO A 152 -11.60 -5.05 10.20
N ALA A 153 -11.10 -6.25 10.49
CA ALA A 153 -11.40 -7.46 9.71
C ALA A 153 -12.92 -7.72 9.57
N ALA A 154 -13.74 -7.05 10.39
CA ALA A 154 -15.20 -7.05 10.35
C ALA A 154 -15.83 -6.09 9.31
N LYS A 155 -15.07 -5.18 8.70
CA LYS A 155 -15.60 -4.30 7.64
C LYS A 155 -15.64 -5.00 6.29
N ASP A 156 -16.52 -4.56 5.41
CA ASP A 156 -16.53 -4.99 4.00
C ASP A 156 -15.17 -4.70 3.33
N PRO A 157 -14.70 -5.53 2.37
CA PRO A 157 -13.40 -5.33 1.71
C PRO A 157 -13.26 -3.94 1.08
N GLN A 158 -14.34 -3.40 0.52
CA GLN A 158 -14.38 -2.06 -0.04
C GLN A 158 -14.15 -0.98 1.04
N ASP A 159 -14.75 -1.14 2.21
CA ASP A 159 -14.58 -0.21 3.34
C ASP A 159 -13.21 -0.33 4.02
N ARG A 160 -12.51 -1.46 3.85
CA ARG A 160 -11.11 -1.59 4.30
C ARG A 160 -10.18 -0.74 3.43
N ALA A 161 -10.48 -0.60 2.14
CA ALA A 161 -9.63 0.10 1.18
C ALA A 161 -9.53 1.63 1.36
N SER A 162 -10.41 2.27 2.14
CA SER A 162 -10.62 3.72 2.01
C SER A 162 -9.97 4.59 3.10
N GLY A 163 -8.80 5.19 2.82
CA GLY A 163 -8.28 6.41 3.48
C GLY A 163 -9.15 7.63 3.18
N SER A 164 -9.35 7.91 1.88
CA SER A 164 -10.48 8.67 1.36
C SER A 164 -11.43 7.70 0.66
N GLY A 165 -12.75 7.83 0.83
CA GLY A 165 -13.76 6.95 0.22
C GLY A 165 -13.67 6.80 -1.31
N VAL A 166 -12.86 7.64 -1.97
CA VAL A 166 -12.65 7.68 -3.42
C VAL A 166 -11.85 6.47 -3.90
N PHE A 167 -10.75 6.10 -3.25
CA PHE A 167 -9.90 4.98 -3.71
C PHE A 167 -10.61 3.61 -3.73
N ALA A 168 -11.63 3.43 -2.90
CA ALA A 168 -12.44 2.22 -2.86
C ALA A 168 -13.58 2.21 -3.90
N ARG A 169 -14.00 3.40 -4.37
CA ARG A 169 -15.13 3.59 -5.29
C ARG A 169 -14.72 4.09 -6.66
N PHE A 170 -13.44 4.33 -6.91
CA PHE A 170 -12.93 4.70 -8.21
C PHE A 170 -12.62 3.52 -9.13
N PRO A 171 -11.86 2.49 -8.70
CA PRO A 171 -11.31 1.49 -9.62
C PRO A 171 -12.38 0.51 -10.10
N ASP A 172 -12.16 -0.03 -11.30
CA ASP A 172 -13.01 -1.05 -11.92
C ASP A 172 -12.89 -2.40 -11.21
N SER A 173 -11.71 -2.64 -10.63
CA SER A 173 -11.49 -3.77 -9.74
C SER A 173 -10.59 -3.42 -8.56
N LEU A 174 -10.86 -4.06 -7.43
CA LEU A 174 -10.13 -3.85 -6.18
C LEU A 174 -9.70 -5.20 -5.67
N LEU A 175 -8.39 -5.41 -5.51
CA LEU A 175 -7.83 -6.57 -4.83
C LEU A 175 -7.41 -6.17 -3.42
N VAL A 176 -8.02 -6.77 -2.41
CA VAL A 176 -7.82 -6.44 -1.00
C VAL A 176 -7.06 -7.57 -0.32
N MET A 177 -5.83 -7.28 0.12
CA MET A 177 -5.02 -8.17 0.95
C MET A 177 -5.30 -7.91 2.43
N THR A 178 -5.96 -8.86 3.09
CA THR A 178 -6.22 -8.82 4.54
C THR A 178 -5.42 -9.92 5.24
N LYS A 179 -4.84 -9.64 6.40
CA LYS A 179 -4.10 -10.65 7.17
C LYS A 179 -5.00 -11.86 7.47
N HIS A 180 -4.52 -13.05 7.16
CA HIS A 180 -5.16 -14.32 7.55
C HIS A 180 -4.85 -14.65 9.01
N GLU A 181 -5.64 -15.47 9.70
CA GLU A 181 -5.41 -15.79 11.13
C GLU A 181 -3.99 -16.36 11.40
N ASN A 182 -3.48 -17.16 10.47
CA ASN A 182 -2.11 -17.70 10.44
C ASN A 182 -1.01 -16.67 10.10
N HIS A 183 -1.33 -15.38 9.96
CA HIS A 183 -0.34 -14.33 9.72
C HIS A 183 0.51 -14.09 10.96
N GLU A 184 1.82 -14.14 10.82
CA GLU A 184 2.79 -13.84 11.87
C GLU A 184 3.87 -12.88 11.36
N GLU A 185 4.56 -12.17 12.27
CA GLU A 185 5.70 -11.36 11.87
C GLU A 185 6.79 -12.27 11.27
N GLY A 186 7.23 -11.97 10.04
CA GLY A 186 8.16 -12.81 9.30
C GLY A 186 7.51 -13.93 8.47
N ASN A 187 6.25 -14.29 8.74
CA ASN A 187 5.46 -15.26 7.95
C ASN A 187 4.15 -14.61 7.48
N GLY A 188 4.25 -13.87 6.37
CA GLY A 188 3.14 -13.09 5.84
C GLY A 188 2.09 -13.96 5.16
N VAL A 189 0.96 -14.22 5.82
CA VAL A 189 -0.20 -14.89 5.22
C VAL A 189 -1.35 -13.90 5.06
N TYR A 190 -1.99 -13.88 3.88
CA TYR A 190 -3.06 -12.94 3.58
C TYR A 190 -4.18 -13.61 2.79
N THR A 191 -5.43 -13.27 3.09
CA THR A 191 -6.55 -13.50 2.18
C THR A 191 -6.59 -12.37 1.16
N VAL A 192 -6.68 -12.73 -0.12
CA VAL A 192 -6.95 -11.83 -1.23
C VAL A 192 -8.42 -11.93 -1.60
N GLN A 193 -9.13 -10.81 -1.47
CA GLN A 193 -10.53 -10.68 -1.89
C GLN A 193 -10.60 -9.73 -3.07
N SER A 194 -11.54 -9.97 -4.00
CA SER A 194 -11.77 -9.09 -5.14
C SER A 194 -13.14 -8.42 -5.06
N VAL A 195 -13.21 -7.14 -5.40
CA VAL A 195 -14.45 -6.42 -5.68
C VAL A 195 -14.37 -5.99 -7.14
N LEU A 196 -15.29 -6.48 -7.97
CA LEU A 196 -15.22 -6.37 -9.43
C LEU A 196 -16.50 -5.69 -9.94
N ARG A 197 -16.36 -4.80 -10.93
CA ARG A 197 -17.51 -4.16 -11.60
C ARG A 197 -17.93 -4.88 -12.87
N THR A 198 -16.97 -5.19 -13.71
CA THR A 198 -17.19 -5.71 -15.07
C THR A 198 -17.34 -7.24 -15.08
N PHE A 199 -16.86 -7.91 -14.05
CA PHE A 199 -16.76 -9.37 -13.98
C PHE A 199 -17.59 -9.96 -12.84
N PRO A 200 -18.05 -11.22 -12.95
CA PRO A 200 -18.71 -11.91 -11.85
C PRO A 200 -17.78 -12.00 -10.63
N PRO A 201 -18.33 -12.06 -9.39
CA PRO A 201 -17.53 -12.21 -8.19
C PRO A 201 -16.55 -13.38 -8.31
N ALA A 202 -15.26 -13.12 -8.08
CA ALA A 202 -14.24 -14.16 -8.05
C ALA A 202 -14.06 -14.72 -6.62
N PRO A 203 -13.80 -16.03 -6.47
CA PRO A 203 -13.54 -16.61 -5.16
C PRO A 203 -12.31 -15.98 -4.53
N SER A 204 -12.41 -15.73 -3.22
CA SER A 204 -11.26 -15.29 -2.42
C SER A 204 -10.26 -16.45 -2.28
N PHE A 205 -8.98 -16.13 -2.13
CA PHE A 205 -7.92 -17.13 -1.98
C PHE A 205 -6.87 -16.66 -0.98
N VAL A 206 -6.12 -17.60 -0.40
CA VAL A 206 -5.05 -17.29 0.55
C VAL A 206 -3.72 -17.29 -0.18
N VAL A 207 -2.87 -16.31 0.14
CA VAL A 207 -1.49 -16.23 -0.31
C VAL A 207 -0.52 -16.21 0.86
N ARG A 208 0.61 -16.87 0.69
CA ARG A 208 1.71 -16.89 1.64
C ARG A 208 2.95 -16.24 1.04
N TRP A 209 3.54 -15.33 1.80
CA TRP A 209 4.80 -14.69 1.45
C TRP A 209 5.94 -15.72 1.55
N ARG A 210 6.50 -16.05 0.40
CA ARG A 210 7.68 -16.90 0.21
C ARG A 210 8.67 -16.09 -0.58
N HIS A 211 9.36 -15.18 0.13
CA HIS A 211 10.29 -14.21 -0.48
C HIS A 211 11.07 -14.86 -1.64
N PRO A 212 11.08 -14.23 -2.83
CA PRO A 212 10.57 -12.89 -3.16
C PRO A 212 9.12 -12.83 -3.67
N VAL A 213 8.34 -13.91 -3.58
CA VAL A 213 7.00 -14.00 -4.19
C VAL A 213 5.91 -14.36 -3.20
N PHE A 214 4.66 -14.20 -3.64
CA PHE A 214 3.52 -14.83 -2.99
C PHE A 214 3.21 -16.16 -3.69
N GLU A 215 2.84 -17.17 -2.90
CA GLU A 215 2.36 -18.46 -3.40
C GLU A 215 0.92 -18.66 -2.90
N VAL A 216 0.04 -19.21 -3.73
CA VAL A 216 -1.33 -19.56 -3.32
C VAL A 216 -1.25 -20.72 -2.32
N ASP A 217 -1.96 -20.59 -1.20
CA ASP A 217 -2.06 -21.60 -0.15
C ASP A 217 -3.49 -22.15 -0.12
N SER A 218 -3.75 -23.13 -0.99
CA SER A 218 -5.09 -23.73 -1.19
C SER A 218 -5.57 -24.57 -0.01
N ALA A 219 -4.69 -24.85 0.96
CA ALA A 219 -5.04 -25.58 2.18
C ALA A 219 -5.70 -24.69 3.25
N LEU A 220 -5.62 -23.36 3.11
CA LEU A 220 -6.18 -22.40 4.07
C LEU A 220 -7.53 -21.85 3.61
N ASP A 221 -8.44 -21.70 4.57
CA ASP A 221 -9.77 -21.14 4.33
C ASP A 221 -9.71 -19.60 4.23
N PRO A 222 -10.02 -19.01 3.07
CA PRO A 222 -9.90 -17.56 2.88
C PRO A 222 -10.83 -16.74 3.80
N SER A 223 -11.88 -17.33 4.37
CA SER A 223 -12.77 -16.65 5.31
C SER A 223 -12.13 -16.41 6.69
N ARG A 224 -11.02 -17.10 7.01
CA ARG A 224 -10.33 -17.04 8.31
C ARG A 224 -9.40 -15.84 8.42
N LEU A 225 -10.00 -14.65 8.50
CA LEU A 225 -9.27 -13.40 8.66
C LEU A 225 -8.72 -13.24 10.08
N LYS A 226 -7.53 -12.64 10.19
CA LYS A 226 -6.94 -12.26 11.47
C LYS A 226 -7.80 -11.21 12.15
N GLN A 227 -8.59 -11.65 13.11
CA GLN A 227 -9.32 -10.75 13.98
C GLN A 227 -8.31 -9.95 14.81
N ARG A 228 -8.45 -8.62 14.84
CA ARG A 228 -7.83 -7.87 15.93
C ARG A 228 -8.50 -8.34 17.22
N LYS A 229 -7.70 -8.67 18.25
CA LYS A 229 -8.25 -8.97 19.58
C LYS A 229 -9.23 -7.84 19.95
N PRO A 230 -10.51 -8.15 20.24
CA PRO A 230 -11.45 -7.15 20.72
C PRO A 230 -10.86 -6.58 22.02
N GLY A 231 -10.40 -5.33 21.99
CA GLY A 231 -9.62 -4.73 23.07
C GLY A 231 -8.48 -3.79 22.64
N MET A 232 -8.12 -3.75 21.35
CA MET A 232 -7.22 -2.73 20.78
C MET A 232 -7.99 -1.72 19.90
N GLN A 233 -9.12 -1.21 20.40
CA GLN A 233 -9.33 0.23 20.21
C GLN A 233 -8.24 0.89 21.05
N GLU A 234 -7.49 1.83 20.49
CA GLU A 234 -6.68 2.68 21.35
C GLU A 234 -7.66 3.36 22.31
N GLN A 235 -7.72 2.88 23.57
CA GLN A 235 -8.61 3.40 24.60
C GLN A 235 -8.40 4.92 24.77
N TYR A 236 -7.22 5.39 24.39
CA TYR A 236 -6.75 6.76 24.48
C TYR A 236 -6.21 7.21 23.12
N SER A 237 -6.60 8.41 22.67
CA SER A 237 -6.16 8.96 21.39
C SER A 237 -4.64 9.21 21.38
N ARG A 238 -3.95 8.56 20.44
CA ARG A 238 -2.54 8.79 20.18
C ARG A 238 -2.26 10.24 19.75
N GLU A 239 -3.10 10.80 18.88
CA GLU A 239 -2.95 12.17 18.39
C GLU A 239 -3.03 13.18 19.55
N LEU A 240 -4.01 13.01 20.44
CA LEU A 240 -4.14 13.85 21.63
C LEU A 240 -2.93 13.69 22.56
N LEU A 241 -2.41 12.47 22.75
CA LEU A 241 -1.24 12.23 23.59
C LEU A 241 0.02 12.92 23.05
N LEU A 242 0.19 12.96 21.72
CA LEU A 242 1.29 13.68 21.06
C LEU A 242 1.11 15.20 21.14
N ALA A 243 -0.12 15.71 21.00
CA ALA A 243 -0.43 17.14 21.09
C ALA A 243 -0.10 17.74 22.46
N LEU A 244 -0.07 16.93 23.53
CA LEU A 244 0.39 17.39 24.85
C LEU A 244 1.86 17.84 24.86
N LEU A 245 2.66 17.44 23.86
CA LEU A 245 4.06 17.87 23.69
C LEU A 245 4.21 19.12 22.80
N ASP A 246 3.14 19.64 22.21
CA ASP A 246 3.19 20.84 21.36
C ASP A 246 3.60 22.09 22.16
N GLY A 247 3.30 22.10 23.46
CA GLY A 247 3.71 23.15 24.40
C GLY A 247 5.19 23.10 24.80
N GLY A 248 5.95 22.10 24.35
CA GLY A 248 7.38 21.94 24.62
C GLY A 248 7.74 20.61 25.30
N PRO A 249 9.05 20.35 25.53
CA PRO A 249 9.49 19.07 26.08
C PRO A 249 9.03 18.82 27.51
N LEU A 250 8.49 17.63 27.78
CA LEU A 250 7.96 17.25 29.10
C LEU A 250 8.72 16.06 29.70
N THR A 251 8.89 16.05 31.02
CA THR A 251 9.34 14.85 31.73
C THR A 251 8.25 13.76 31.71
N ASN A 252 8.64 12.52 32.01
CA ASN A 252 7.70 11.41 32.22
C ASN A 252 6.56 11.76 33.20
N LYS A 253 6.88 12.52 34.26
CA LYS A 253 5.91 12.89 35.29
C LYS A 253 4.90 13.92 34.76
N GLU A 254 5.40 14.97 34.11
CA GLU A 254 4.55 16.04 33.57
C GLU A 254 3.66 15.52 32.44
N TRP A 255 4.22 14.75 31.50
CA TRP A 255 3.46 14.20 30.39
C TRP A 255 2.44 13.15 30.86
N GLY A 256 2.81 12.32 31.83
CA GLY A 256 1.89 11.37 32.44
C GLY A 256 0.73 12.04 33.19
N MET A 257 0.99 13.15 33.90
CA MET A 257 -0.06 13.95 34.55
C MET A 257 -0.99 14.61 33.54
N ALA A 258 -0.43 15.21 32.48
CA ALA A 258 -1.21 15.81 31.40
C ALA A 258 -2.08 14.77 30.67
N ALA A 259 -1.58 13.55 30.49
CA ALA A 259 -2.35 12.45 29.90
C ALA A 259 -3.47 11.96 30.83
N ASP A 260 -3.25 11.91 32.14
CA ASP A 260 -4.32 11.59 33.10
C ASP A 260 -5.39 12.69 33.13
N GLU A 261 -4.99 13.95 33.10
CA GLU A 261 -5.92 15.08 33.09
C GLU A 261 -6.76 15.14 31.81
N ALA A 262 -6.11 15.03 30.64
CA ALA A 262 -6.77 15.18 29.35
C ALA A 262 -7.68 14.00 28.97
N MET A 263 -7.32 12.78 29.40
CA MET A 263 -7.97 11.56 28.90
C MET A 263 -8.12 10.45 29.96
N ARG A 264 -7.88 10.74 31.25
CA ARG A 264 -8.00 9.77 32.35
C ARG A 264 -7.14 8.52 32.15
N MET A 265 -5.96 8.69 31.57
CA MET A 265 -5.04 7.59 31.25
C MET A 265 -4.32 7.05 32.50
N PRO A 266 -4.50 5.76 32.86
CA PRO A 266 -3.76 5.16 33.94
C PRO A 266 -2.26 5.14 33.66
N ARG A 267 -1.45 5.39 34.70
CA ARG A 267 0.01 5.48 34.62
C ARG A 267 0.67 4.28 33.93
N LYS A 268 0.18 3.06 34.16
CA LYS A 268 0.69 1.85 33.50
C LYS A 268 0.49 1.91 31.98
N THR A 269 -0.72 2.29 31.56
CA THR A 269 -1.08 2.43 30.15
C THR A 269 -0.29 3.54 29.46
N PHE A 270 -0.04 4.64 30.16
CA PHE A 270 0.82 5.73 29.67
C PHE A 270 2.20 5.22 29.26
N PHE A 271 2.89 4.49 30.13
CA PHE A 271 4.22 3.96 29.81
C PHE A 271 4.21 2.95 28.66
N ASP A 272 3.16 2.15 28.53
CA ASP A 272 2.99 1.23 27.39
C ASP A 272 2.85 1.99 26.06
N TYR A 273 2.11 3.12 26.06
CA TYR A 273 1.97 3.99 24.90
C TYR A 273 3.26 4.73 24.57
N VAL A 274 3.94 5.32 25.57
CA VAL A 274 5.22 6.02 25.40
C VAL A 274 6.27 5.09 24.78
N ARG A 275 6.38 3.84 25.28
CA ARG A 275 7.31 2.85 24.72
C ARG A 275 7.05 2.58 23.24
N ARG A 276 5.79 2.48 22.83
CA ARG A 276 5.41 2.29 21.41
C ARG A 276 5.73 3.52 20.57
N LEU A 277 5.50 4.71 21.11
CA LEU A 277 5.82 5.98 20.44
C LEU A 277 7.33 6.11 20.21
N GLU A 278 8.15 5.81 21.21
CA GLU A 278 9.63 5.77 21.10
C GLU A 278 10.07 4.75 20.03
N GLN A 279 9.53 3.52 20.06
CA GLN A 279 9.85 2.48 19.06
C GLN A 279 9.48 2.89 17.63
N SER A 280 8.40 3.66 17.48
CA SER A 280 7.96 4.16 16.18
C SER A 280 8.70 5.42 15.71
N GLY A 281 9.55 6.01 16.55
CA GLY A 281 10.22 7.28 16.29
C GLY A 281 9.29 8.48 16.32
N ALA A 282 8.08 8.35 16.89
CA ALA A 282 7.09 9.42 16.96
C ALA A 282 7.37 10.43 18.08
N VAL A 283 8.23 10.07 19.02
CA VAL A 283 8.77 10.96 20.07
C VAL A 283 10.26 10.71 20.23
N GLY A 284 10.99 11.78 20.52
CA GLY A 284 12.41 11.76 20.85
C GLY A 284 12.65 12.17 22.29
N ARG A 285 13.92 12.29 22.67
CA ARG A 285 14.34 12.88 23.94
C ARG A 285 15.32 14.04 23.72
N THR A 286 15.17 15.08 24.51
CA THR A 286 16.13 16.18 24.61
C THR A 286 17.40 15.74 25.35
N GLY A 287 18.46 16.55 25.31
CA GLY A 287 19.72 16.28 26.00
C GLY A 287 19.60 16.16 27.54
N ASP A 288 18.58 16.80 28.12
CA ASP A 288 18.19 16.69 29.54
C ASP A 288 17.17 15.57 29.81
N GLY A 289 16.85 14.73 28.82
CA GLY A 289 16.05 13.52 28.98
C GLY A 289 14.52 13.71 28.97
N LYS A 290 14.02 14.87 28.56
CA LYS A 290 12.58 15.15 28.40
C LYS A 290 12.07 14.66 27.05
N TYR A 291 10.81 14.24 26.99
CA TYR A 291 10.15 13.83 25.76
C TYR A 291 9.79 15.04 24.91
N CYS A 292 10.06 14.95 23.61
CA CYS A 292 9.70 15.97 22.64
C CYS A 292 9.23 15.33 21.33
N LEU A 293 8.52 16.10 20.52
CA LEU A 293 8.28 15.72 19.14
C LEU A 293 9.63 15.73 18.38
N PRO A 294 9.88 14.75 17.49
CA PRO A 294 11.09 14.75 16.68
C PRO A 294 11.15 16.03 15.85
N THR A 295 12.30 16.69 15.86
CA THR A 295 12.58 17.78 14.90
C THR A 295 12.48 17.21 13.49
N ARG A 296 11.64 17.83 12.65
CA ARG A 296 11.59 17.53 11.21
C ARG A 296 12.91 17.86 10.53
#